data_AF-D5BWM9-F1
#
_entry.id   AF-D5BWM9-F1
#
_cell.length_a   1.000
_cell.length_b   1.000
_cell.length_c   1.000
_cell.angle_alpha   90.00
_cell.angle_beta   90.00
_cell.angle_gamma   90.00
#
_symmetry.space_group_name_H-M   'P 1'
#
loop_
_entity.id
_entity.type
_entity.pdbx_description
1 polymer ?
#
loop_
_entity_poly.entity_id
_entity_poly.type
_entity_poly.pdbx_seq_one_letter_code
_entity_poly.pdbx_strand_id
1 'polypeptide(L)'
;MESFALLLKGASSLSASFDLLFISLLVLCSVVALSITFLIVFFAIKYRRGSKAKRARIRGARAIEFAWTFIPLGLFLVIFVWAAKLYTELFRPPQKEAIEIAVVGKQWMWKLKHPEGKQEINELHVPYGSTVQLTMISQDVIHSFFVPAFRIKHDVLPGRYTRIWFRPIKTGEYYLFCAEYCGMDHSRMGGRIVVMEPSAYEQWLQQ
;
A
#
# COMPACT_ATOMS: atom_id res chain seq x y z
N MET A 1 8.54 -23.49 8.67
CA MET A 1 7.37 -22.68 9.07
C MET A 1 7.83 -21.23 9.12
N GLU A 2 7.43 -20.41 8.15
CA GLU A 2 7.57 -18.96 8.29
C GLU A 2 6.74 -18.55 9.53
N SER A 3 7.37 -17.88 10.49
CA SER A 3 6.68 -17.35 11.68
C SER A 3 5.55 -16.43 11.24
N PHE A 4 4.37 -16.54 11.86
CA PHE A 4 3.29 -15.57 11.65
C PHE A 4 3.84 -14.15 11.83
N ALA A 5 3.84 -13.37 10.75
CA ALA A 5 4.24 -11.97 10.74
C ALA A 5 2.99 -11.13 10.50
N LEU A 6 2.77 -10.12 11.35
CA LEU A 6 1.60 -9.23 11.25
C LEU A 6 1.54 -8.49 9.90
N LEU A 7 2.71 -8.22 9.32
CA LEU A 7 2.88 -7.66 7.98
C LEU A 7 3.84 -8.51 7.17
N LEU A 8 3.58 -8.63 5.87
CA LEU A 8 4.53 -9.21 4.93
C LEU A 8 5.83 -8.40 4.93
N LYS A 9 6.99 -9.05 4.92
CA LYS A 9 8.29 -8.37 4.87
C LYS A 9 8.36 -7.45 3.64
N GLY A 10 8.65 -6.17 3.87
CA GLY A 10 8.86 -5.20 2.80
C GLY A 10 10.14 -5.46 2.00
N ALA A 11 10.09 -5.23 0.69
CA ALA A 11 11.18 -5.48 -0.24
C ALA A 11 11.42 -4.35 -1.26
N SER A 12 10.78 -3.19 -1.07
CA SER A 12 11.03 -1.96 -1.82
C SER A 12 11.44 -0.81 -0.88
N SER A 13 12.13 0.20 -1.42
CA SER A 13 12.62 1.37 -0.67
C SER A 13 11.55 2.10 0.13
N LEU A 14 10.31 2.15 -0.36
CA LEU A 14 9.20 2.82 0.30
C LEU A 14 8.43 1.93 1.29
N SER A 15 8.64 0.61 1.27
CA SER A 15 7.81 -0.33 2.03
C SER A 15 7.85 -0.07 3.54
N ALA A 16 9.02 0.23 4.10
CA ALA A 16 9.16 0.54 5.52
C ALA A 16 8.39 1.81 5.93
N SER A 17 8.41 2.86 5.09
CA SER A 17 7.67 4.10 5.36
C SER A 17 6.15 3.89 5.34
N PHE A 18 5.65 3.09 4.38
CA PHE A 18 4.24 2.70 4.34
C PHE A 18 3.85 1.83 5.53
N ASP A 19 4.68 0.87 5.92
CA ASP A 19 4.43 0.01 7.09
C ASP A 19 4.38 0.84 8.38
N LEU A 20 5.27 1.82 8.55
CA LEU A 20 5.26 2.71 9.71
C LEU A 20 4.01 3.61 9.74
N LEU A 21 3.59 4.15 8.59
CA LEU A 21 2.33 4.92 8.48
C LEU A 21 1.14 4.04 8.85
N PHE A 22 1.06 2.84 8.30
CA PHE A 22 -0.02 1.88 8.56
C PHE A 22 -0.08 1.49 10.04
N ILE A 23 1.05 1.13 10.65
CA ILE A 23 1.11 0.77 12.08
C ILE A 23 0.71 1.97 12.95
N SER A 24 1.19 3.17 12.63
CA SER A 24 0.83 4.38 13.39
C SER A 24 -0.68 4.64 13.35
N LEU A 25 -1.30 4.50 12.17
CA LEU A 25 -2.74 4.62 12.01
C LEU A 25 -3.49 3.50 12.75
N LEU A 26 -3.02 2.26 12.65
CA LEU A 26 -3.62 1.11 13.32
C LEU A 26 -3.59 1.28 14.85
N VAL A 27 -2.45 1.69 15.42
CA VAL A 27 -2.30 1.95 16.86
C VAL A 27 -3.22 3.08 17.28
N LEU A 28 -3.25 4.19 16.55
CA LEU A 28 -4.14 5.30 16.84
C LEU A 28 -5.62 4.87 16.86
N CYS A 29 -6.09 4.23 15.79
CA CYS A 29 -7.47 3.77 15.68
C CYS A 29 -7.80 2.78 16.79
N SER A 30 -6.86 1.88 17.13
CA SER A 30 -7.03 0.92 18.22
C SER A 30 -7.13 1.60 19.58
N VAL A 31 -6.28 2.59 19.87
CA VAL A 31 -6.32 3.36 21.12
C VAL A 31 -7.64 4.12 21.25
N VAL A 32 -8.10 4.77 20.18
CA VAL A 32 -9.38 5.49 20.17
C VAL A 32 -10.55 4.53 20.36
N ALA A 33 -10.59 3.44 19.61
CA ALA A 33 -11.64 2.43 19.71
C ALA A 33 -11.70 1.82 21.12
N LEU A 34 -10.56 1.36 21.65
CA LEU A 34 -10.48 0.77 23.00
C LEU A 34 -10.86 1.78 24.09
N SER A 35 -10.46 3.05 23.94
CA SER A 35 -10.83 4.11 24.90
C SER A 35 -12.34 4.37 24.90
N ILE A 36 -12.96 4.45 23.72
CA ILE A 36 -14.41 4.63 23.60
C ILE A 36 -15.14 3.41 24.16
N THR A 37 -14.75 2.19 23.80
CA THR A 37 -15.33 0.96 24.32
C THR A 37 -15.21 0.90 25.85
N PHE A 38 -14.03 1.21 26.39
CA PHE A 38 -13.80 1.27 27.82
C PHE A 38 -14.73 2.28 28.50
N LEU A 39 -14.84 3.51 27.98
CA LEU A 39 -15.72 4.55 28.55
C LEU A 39 -17.19 4.14 28.51
N ILE A 40 -17.65 3.53 27.42
CA ILE A 40 -19.02 3.01 27.29
C ILE A 40 -19.29 1.95 28.36
N VAL A 41 -18.42 0.94 28.47
CA VAL A 41 -18.57 -0.14 29.46
C VAL A 41 -18.50 0.41 30.88
N PHE A 42 -17.53 1.28 31.15
CA PHE A 42 -17.35 1.93 32.45
C PHE A 42 -18.58 2.74 32.86
N PHE A 43 -19.13 3.58 31.96
CA PHE A 43 -20.32 4.37 32.24
C PHE A 43 -21.57 3.51 32.37
N ALA A 44 -21.70 2.45 31.57
CA ALA A 44 -22.80 1.49 31.70
C ALA A 44 -22.82 0.84 33.10
N ILE A 45 -21.66 0.45 33.63
CA ILE A 45 -21.52 -0.13 34.97
C ILE A 45 -21.74 0.94 36.05
N LYS A 46 -21.04 2.08 35.96
CA LYS A 46 -21.05 3.14 36.99
C LYS A 46 -22.42 3.79 37.15
N TYR A 47 -23.11 4.06 36.05
CA TYR A 47 -24.40 4.75 36.03
C TYR A 47 -25.61 3.81 35.87
N ARG A 48 -25.39 2.48 36.01
CA ARG A 48 -26.45 1.46 36.00
C ARG A 48 -27.62 1.82 36.92
N ARG A 49 -28.84 1.40 36.54
CA ARG A 49 -30.04 1.52 37.39
C ARG A 49 -29.78 0.87 38.76
N GLY A 50 -30.04 1.61 39.84
CA GLY A 50 -29.76 1.21 41.22
C GLY A 50 -28.39 1.65 41.77
N SER A 51 -27.51 2.27 40.96
CA SER A 51 -26.24 2.83 41.44
C SER A 51 -26.44 4.09 42.28
N LYS A 52 -25.59 4.26 43.31
CA LYS A 52 -25.49 5.47 44.15
C LYS A 52 -24.76 6.65 43.46
N ALA A 53 -24.39 6.50 42.19
CA ALA A 53 -23.66 7.54 41.45
C ALA A 53 -24.46 8.85 41.38
N LYS A 54 -23.82 9.97 41.76
CA LYS A 54 -24.41 11.31 41.65
C LYS A 54 -24.61 11.66 40.17
N ARG A 55 -25.85 11.98 39.79
CA ARG A 55 -26.23 12.41 38.43
C ARG A 55 -26.37 13.92 38.43
N ALA A 56 -25.30 14.63 38.12
CA ALA A 56 -25.35 16.08 37.95
C ALA A 56 -25.83 16.43 36.54
N ARG A 57 -26.75 17.40 36.42
CA ARG A 57 -27.16 17.95 35.13
C ARG A 57 -26.18 19.05 34.73
N ILE A 58 -25.06 18.67 34.13
CA ILE A 58 -24.08 19.61 33.61
C ILE A 58 -24.59 20.11 32.24
N ARG A 59 -24.73 21.43 32.08
CA ARG A 59 -25.05 22.07 30.80
C ARG A 59 -23.87 22.96 30.41
N GLY A 60 -23.18 22.56 29.35
CA GLY A 60 -22.04 23.30 28.78
C GLY A 60 -20.71 22.88 29.40
N ALA A 61 -19.79 22.42 28.55
CA ALA A 61 -18.42 22.13 28.92
C ALA A 61 -17.49 22.52 27.77
N ARG A 62 -17.51 23.82 27.42
CA ARG A 62 -16.79 24.37 26.25
C ARG A 62 -15.33 23.93 26.16
N ALA A 63 -14.64 23.80 27.29
CA ALA A 63 -13.26 23.31 27.32
C ALA A 63 -13.14 21.85 26.82
N ILE A 64 -14.06 20.96 27.22
CA ILE A 64 -14.09 19.56 26.77
C ILE A 64 -14.52 19.51 25.29
N GLU A 65 -15.49 20.34 24.91
CA GLU A 65 -15.97 20.47 23.53
C GLU A 65 -14.83 20.89 22.59
N PHE A 66 -14.02 21.87 22.99
CA PHE A 66 -12.82 22.25 22.23
C PHE A 66 -11.76 21.14 22.22
N ALA A 67 -11.52 20.49 23.36
CA ALA A 67 -10.53 19.42 23.45
C ALA A 67 -10.84 18.27 22.49
N TRP A 68 -12.06 17.72 22.48
CA TRP A 68 -12.41 16.60 21.60
C TRP A 68 -12.56 16.99 20.13
N THR A 69 -12.61 18.29 19.81
CA THR A 69 -12.72 18.77 18.43
C THR A 69 -11.33 19.01 17.84
N PHE A 70 -10.50 19.78 18.54
CA PHE A 70 -9.21 20.21 18.01
C PHE A 70 -8.11 19.17 18.18
N ILE A 71 -8.13 18.34 19.24
CA ILE A 71 -7.10 17.29 19.41
C ILE A 71 -7.19 16.25 18.29
N PRO A 72 -8.36 15.63 17.99
CA PRO A 72 -8.44 14.71 16.87
C PRO A 72 -8.15 15.38 15.54
N LEU A 73 -8.66 16.59 15.31
CA LEU A 73 -8.41 17.34 14.08
C LEU A 73 -6.91 17.52 13.84
N GLY A 74 -6.16 18.05 14.82
CA GLY A 74 -4.72 18.26 14.69
C GLY A 74 -3.96 16.96 14.42
N LEU A 75 -4.33 15.88 15.12
CA LEU A 75 -3.70 14.59 14.97
C LEU A 75 -3.97 13.95 13.59
N PHE A 76 -5.19 14.03 13.07
CA PHE A 76 -5.49 13.59 11.71
C PHE A 76 -4.82 14.46 10.64
N LEU A 77 -4.68 15.78 10.87
CA LEU A 77 -3.94 16.66 9.95
C LEU A 77 -2.45 16.29 9.86
N VAL A 78 -1.80 15.95 10.98
CA VAL A 78 -0.40 15.48 10.98
C VAL A 78 -0.24 14.21 10.15
N ILE A 79 -1.12 13.22 10.36
CA ILE A 79 -1.11 11.98 9.59
C ILE A 79 -1.40 12.24 8.12
N PHE A 80 -2.36 13.12 7.81
CA PHE A 80 -2.70 13.50 6.44
C PHE A 80 -1.50 14.08 5.69
N VAL A 81 -0.78 15.04 6.30
CA VAL A 81 0.41 15.66 5.67
C VAL A 81 1.50 14.62 5.43
N TRP A 82 1.73 13.72 6.39
CA TRP A 82 2.70 12.63 6.24
C TRP A 82 2.30 11.65 5.13
N ALA A 83 1.04 11.21 5.10
CA ALA A 83 0.52 10.33 4.06
C ALA A 83 0.56 10.98 2.67
N ALA A 84 0.22 12.27 2.57
CA ALA A 84 0.28 13.03 1.33
C ALA A 84 1.72 13.11 0.80
N LYS A 85 2.71 13.31 1.67
CA LYS A 85 4.13 13.28 1.28
C LYS A 85 4.51 11.92 0.69
N LEU A 86 4.20 10.81 1.37
CA LEU A 86 4.48 9.47 0.88
C LEU A 86 3.75 9.14 -0.43
N TYR A 87 2.50 9.60 -0.58
CA TYR A 87 1.74 9.49 -1.82
C TYR A 87 2.47 10.20 -2.97
N THR A 88 2.93 11.43 -2.75
CA THR A 88 3.67 12.15 -3.79
C THR A 88 4.99 11.48 -4.14
N GLU A 89 5.69 10.88 -3.18
CA GLU A 89 6.92 10.11 -3.43
C GLU A 89 6.63 8.86 -4.27
N LEU A 90 5.55 8.13 -3.98
CA LEU A 90 5.17 6.92 -4.72
C LEU A 90 4.78 7.19 -6.19
N PHE A 91 4.11 8.31 -6.46
CA PHE A 91 3.65 8.65 -7.82
C PHE A 91 4.57 9.61 -8.58
N ARG A 92 5.68 10.05 -7.99
CA ARG A 92 6.72 10.83 -8.66
C ARG A 92 8.01 10.01 -8.72
N PRO A 93 8.26 9.31 -9.84
CA PRO A 93 9.49 8.55 -9.99
C PRO A 93 10.72 9.46 -9.90
N PRO A 94 11.84 8.97 -9.32
CA PRO A 94 13.12 9.66 -9.43
C PRO A 94 13.45 9.84 -10.92
N GLN A 95 13.62 11.09 -11.38
CA GLN A 95 13.80 11.40 -12.81
C GLN A 95 15.14 10.92 -13.39
N LYS A 96 16.07 10.44 -12.55
CA LYS A 96 17.40 10.01 -12.99
C LYS A 96 17.45 8.48 -12.98
N GLU A 97 17.81 7.91 -14.13
CA GLU A 97 18.25 6.50 -14.28
C GLU A 97 17.20 5.44 -13.91
N ALA A 98 15.92 5.69 -14.23
CA ALA A 98 14.88 4.67 -14.07
C ALA A 98 14.83 3.73 -15.28
N ILE A 99 14.78 2.41 -15.03
CA ILE A 99 14.48 1.40 -16.05
C ILE A 99 12.99 1.48 -16.35
N GLU A 100 12.62 1.86 -17.57
CA GLU A 100 11.23 1.99 -17.99
C GLU A 100 10.67 0.68 -18.55
N ILE A 101 9.74 0.07 -17.81
CA ILE A 101 9.04 -1.15 -18.22
C ILE A 101 7.64 -0.79 -18.73
N ALA A 102 7.33 -1.19 -19.96
CA ALA A 102 5.97 -1.10 -20.48
C ALA A 102 5.17 -2.31 -20.03
N VAL A 103 4.02 -2.08 -19.39
CA VAL A 103 3.13 -3.12 -18.88
C VAL A 103 1.78 -3.04 -19.60
N VAL A 104 1.32 -4.17 -20.14
CA VAL A 104 -0.02 -4.28 -20.71
C VAL A 104 -0.83 -5.31 -19.91
N GLY A 105 -1.92 -4.85 -19.31
CA GLY A 105 -2.94 -5.73 -18.72
C GLY A 105 -3.89 -6.26 -19.79
N LYS A 106 -4.19 -7.55 -19.74
CA LYS A 106 -5.18 -8.21 -20.60
C LYS A 106 -5.84 -9.35 -19.81
N GLN A 107 -7.10 -9.68 -20.05
CA GLN A 107 -7.73 -10.89 -19.54
C GLN A 107 -6.99 -12.14 -20.06
N TRP A 108 -6.35 -12.97 -19.23
CA TRP A 108 -5.97 -12.79 -17.82
C TRP A 108 -4.46 -13.04 -17.66
N MET A 109 -3.67 -12.07 -18.13
CA MET A 109 -2.21 -12.07 -18.13
C MET A 109 -1.64 -10.66 -18.12
N TRP A 110 -0.39 -10.56 -17.67
CA TRP A 110 0.43 -9.37 -17.74
C TRP A 110 1.46 -9.54 -18.86
N LYS A 111 1.52 -8.62 -19.80
CA LYS A 111 2.65 -8.53 -20.74
C LYS A 111 3.59 -7.44 -20.28
N LEU A 112 4.86 -7.75 -20.15
CA LEU A 112 5.87 -6.83 -19.68
C LEU A 112 6.98 -6.72 -20.71
N LYS A 113 7.38 -5.51 -21.04
CA LYS A 113 8.40 -5.24 -22.06
C LYS A 113 9.48 -4.33 -21.48
N HIS A 114 10.71 -4.83 -21.57
CA HIS A 114 11.94 -4.16 -21.21
C HIS A 114 12.35 -3.13 -22.27
N PRO A 115 13.09 -2.07 -21.90
CA PRO A 115 13.58 -1.08 -22.86
C PRO A 115 14.53 -1.69 -23.90
N GLU A 116 15.26 -2.75 -23.54
CA GLU A 116 16.13 -3.53 -24.43
C GLU A 116 15.34 -4.39 -25.44
N GLY A 117 14.01 -4.46 -25.31
CA GLY A 117 13.12 -5.16 -26.24
C GLY A 117 12.67 -6.55 -25.77
N LYS A 118 13.29 -7.11 -24.72
CA LYS A 118 12.89 -8.38 -24.12
C LYS A 118 11.46 -8.31 -23.58
N GLN A 119 10.68 -9.37 -23.79
CA GLN A 119 9.27 -9.44 -23.39
C GLN A 119 9.01 -10.66 -22.52
N GLU A 120 8.17 -10.47 -21.52
CA GLU A 120 7.80 -11.47 -20.53
C GLU A 120 6.28 -11.52 -20.37
N ILE A 121 5.76 -12.69 -19.98
CA ILE A 121 4.35 -12.89 -19.66
C ILE A 121 4.26 -13.37 -18.23
N ASN A 122 3.51 -12.65 -17.40
CA ASN A 122 3.31 -12.93 -15.96
C ASN A 122 4.61 -12.97 -15.13
N GLU A 123 5.74 -12.57 -15.69
CA GLU A 123 7.04 -12.51 -15.03
C GLU A 123 7.71 -11.17 -15.31
N LEU A 124 8.45 -10.66 -14.33
CA LEU A 124 9.23 -9.44 -14.47
C LEU A 124 10.57 -9.62 -13.79
N HIS A 125 11.64 -9.77 -14.56
CA HIS A 125 13.00 -9.76 -14.01
C HIS A 125 13.48 -8.32 -13.85
N VAL A 126 14.04 -7.95 -12.70
CA VAL A 126 14.57 -6.60 -12.45
C VAL A 126 15.84 -6.66 -11.61
N PRO A 127 16.78 -5.72 -11.78
CA PRO A 127 17.98 -5.67 -10.97
C PRO A 127 17.71 -5.09 -9.58
N TYR A 128 18.35 -5.68 -8.57
CA TYR A 128 18.39 -5.17 -7.20
C TYR A 128 18.96 -3.74 -7.17
N GLY A 129 18.35 -2.87 -6.36
CA GLY A 129 18.85 -1.51 -6.11
C GLY A 129 18.55 -0.48 -7.20
N SER A 130 18.13 -0.90 -8.39
CA SER A 130 17.79 0.00 -9.49
C SER A 130 16.35 0.52 -9.41
N THR A 131 16.15 1.77 -9.81
CA THR A 131 14.80 2.36 -9.90
C THR A 131 14.08 1.77 -11.12
N VAL A 132 12.92 1.16 -10.90
CA VAL A 132 12.07 0.61 -11.96
C VAL A 132 10.80 1.44 -12.05
N GLN A 133 10.52 1.99 -13.24
CA GLN A 133 9.30 2.72 -13.54
C GLN A 133 8.42 1.88 -14.46
N LEU A 134 7.20 1.59 -14.00
CA LEU A 134 6.18 0.93 -14.80
C LEU A 134 5.33 1.97 -15.51
N THR A 135 5.24 1.89 -16.84
CA THR A 135 4.25 2.60 -17.64
C THR A 135 3.22 1.61 -18.12
N MET A 136 1.99 1.72 -17.62
CA MET A 136 1.00 0.65 -17.69
C MET A 136 -0.24 1.10 -18.47
N ILE A 137 -0.80 0.20 -19.26
CA ILE A 137 -2.07 0.40 -19.98
C ILE A 137 -2.83 -0.91 -20.05
N SER A 138 -4.17 -0.86 -20.10
CA SER A 138 -4.97 -2.06 -20.36
C SER A 138 -5.39 -2.15 -21.82
N GLN A 139 -5.39 -3.37 -22.36
CA GLN A 139 -5.90 -3.67 -23.69
C GLN A 139 -7.42 -3.92 -23.71
N ASP A 140 -8.04 -4.20 -22.56
CA ASP A 140 -9.46 -4.59 -22.48
C ASP A 140 -10.23 -3.88 -21.35
N VAL A 141 -10.22 -4.42 -20.13
CA VAL A 141 -10.96 -3.94 -18.95
C VAL A 141 -10.01 -3.34 -17.93
N ILE A 142 -10.53 -2.79 -16.84
CA ILE A 142 -9.67 -2.30 -15.77
C ILE A 142 -9.00 -3.50 -15.06
N HIS A 143 -7.69 -3.39 -14.83
CA HIS A 143 -6.93 -4.27 -13.94
C HIS A 143 -6.26 -3.42 -12.87
N SER A 144 -5.57 -4.05 -11.91
CA SER A 144 -4.73 -3.30 -10.95
C SER A 144 -3.47 -4.08 -10.64
N PHE A 145 -2.32 -3.47 -10.90
CA PHE A 145 -1.01 -4.07 -10.73
C PHE A 145 -0.62 -3.96 -9.26
N PHE A 146 -0.62 -5.08 -8.54
CA PHE A 146 -0.38 -5.10 -7.10
C PHE A 146 0.76 -6.04 -6.71
N VAL A 147 1.78 -5.47 -6.05
CA VAL A 147 2.91 -6.22 -5.50
C VAL A 147 2.96 -5.98 -3.99
N PRO A 148 2.37 -6.86 -3.17
CA PRO A 148 2.24 -6.64 -1.74
C PRO A 148 3.59 -6.37 -1.07
N ALA A 149 4.63 -7.13 -1.41
CA ALA A 149 5.96 -7.00 -0.82
C ALA A 149 6.59 -5.62 -1.05
N PHE A 150 6.19 -4.92 -2.11
CA PHE A 150 6.71 -3.59 -2.45
C PHE A 150 5.81 -2.46 -1.95
N ARG A 151 4.61 -2.77 -1.44
CA ARG A 151 3.57 -1.78 -1.06
C ARG A 151 3.15 -0.88 -2.22
N ILE A 152 3.18 -1.41 -3.45
CA ILE A 152 2.73 -0.70 -4.65
C ILE A 152 1.44 -1.35 -5.16
N LYS A 153 0.42 -0.53 -5.40
CA LYS A 153 -0.83 -0.90 -6.09
C LYS A 153 -1.22 0.27 -6.98
N HIS A 154 -1.49 0.02 -8.26
CA HIS A 154 -2.07 1.05 -9.12
C HIS A 154 -2.88 0.45 -10.26
N ASP A 155 -3.99 1.11 -10.58
CA ASP A 155 -4.91 0.63 -11.59
C ASP A 155 -4.32 0.80 -12.99
N VAL A 156 -4.61 -0.18 -13.83
CA VAL A 156 -4.17 -0.28 -15.21
C VAL A 156 -5.41 -0.13 -16.07
N LEU A 157 -5.51 1.02 -16.74
CA LEU A 157 -6.75 1.52 -17.32
C LEU A 157 -6.73 1.39 -18.85
N PRO A 158 -7.87 1.09 -19.50
CA PRO A 158 -8.01 1.24 -20.94
C PRO A 158 -7.93 2.71 -21.36
N GLY A 159 -7.32 3.00 -22.51
CA GLY A 159 -7.33 4.34 -23.13
C GLY A 159 -6.45 5.41 -22.46
N ARG A 160 -5.72 5.09 -21.38
CA ARG A 160 -4.73 5.99 -20.78
C ARG A 160 -3.60 5.25 -20.11
N TYR A 161 -2.41 5.85 -20.14
CA TYR A 161 -1.27 5.34 -19.38
C TYR A 161 -1.37 5.71 -17.91
N THR A 162 -1.04 4.77 -17.04
CA THR A 162 -0.78 4.99 -15.62
C THR A 162 0.69 4.68 -15.32
N ARG A 163 1.24 5.29 -14.26
CA ARG A 163 2.64 5.14 -13.90
C ARG A 163 2.79 4.90 -12.40
N ILE A 164 3.68 3.97 -12.05
CA ILE A 164 4.12 3.74 -10.68
C ILE A 164 5.58 3.30 -10.72
N TRP A 165 6.32 3.47 -9.63
CA TRP A 165 7.70 3.04 -9.56
C TRP A 165 7.98 2.28 -8.26
N PHE A 166 9.08 1.55 -8.26
CA PHE A 166 9.64 0.92 -7.07
C PHE A 166 11.16 0.79 -7.22
N ARG A 167 11.85 0.60 -6.10
CA ARG A 167 13.27 0.26 -6.07
C ARG A 167 13.45 -0.95 -5.17
N PRO A 168 13.67 -2.16 -5.71
CA PRO A 168 13.76 -3.36 -4.90
C PRO A 168 15.03 -3.31 -4.04
N ILE A 169 14.89 -3.64 -2.76
CA ILE A 169 15.97 -3.62 -1.76
C ILE A 169 16.28 -5.01 -1.20
N LYS A 170 15.77 -6.07 -1.86
CA LYS A 170 16.05 -7.45 -1.50
C LYS A 170 15.84 -8.36 -2.71
N THR A 171 16.83 -9.20 -3.01
CA THR A 171 16.74 -10.22 -4.06
C THR A 171 15.72 -11.32 -3.72
N GLY A 172 15.21 -11.99 -4.74
CA GLY A 172 14.23 -13.06 -4.60
C GLY A 172 12.98 -12.89 -5.47
N GLU A 173 12.02 -13.78 -5.30
CA GLU A 173 10.76 -13.78 -6.05
C GLU A 173 9.61 -13.19 -5.21
N TYR A 174 8.81 -12.32 -5.84
CA TYR A 174 7.69 -11.63 -5.21
C TYR A 174 6.44 -11.77 -6.04
N TYR A 175 5.30 -12.08 -5.39
CA TYR A 175 4.04 -12.24 -6.11
C TYR A 175 3.49 -10.91 -6.64
N LEU A 176 3.02 -10.96 -7.88
CA LEU A 176 2.19 -9.96 -8.53
C LEU A 176 0.75 -10.49 -8.61
N PHE A 177 -0.21 -9.64 -8.25
CA PHE A 177 -1.63 -9.95 -8.32
C PHE A 177 -2.37 -8.91 -9.15
N CYS A 178 -3.44 -9.34 -9.81
CA CYS A 178 -4.51 -8.45 -10.24
C CYS A 178 -5.40 -8.08 -9.03
N ALA A 179 -5.53 -6.80 -8.74
CA ALA A 179 -6.25 -6.29 -7.56
C ALA A 179 -7.46 -5.42 -7.89
N GLU A 180 -7.99 -5.53 -9.11
CA GLU A 180 -9.25 -4.95 -9.56
C GLU A 180 -10.04 -5.98 -10.36
N TYR A 181 -11.32 -6.16 -10.06
CA TYR A 181 -12.12 -7.24 -10.64
C TYR A 181 -12.21 -7.12 -12.16
N CYS A 182 -11.61 -8.08 -12.87
CA CYS A 182 -11.46 -8.05 -14.32
C CYS A 182 -12.11 -9.24 -15.05
N GLY A 183 -13.10 -9.90 -14.42
CA GLY A 183 -13.87 -11.00 -15.03
C GLY A 183 -13.61 -12.37 -14.41
N MET A 184 -14.02 -13.43 -15.13
CA MET A 184 -14.11 -14.80 -14.59
C MET A 184 -12.80 -15.34 -13.97
N ASP A 185 -11.66 -15.19 -14.65
CA ASP A 185 -10.37 -15.65 -14.14
C ASP A 185 -9.57 -14.54 -13.42
N HIS A 186 -10.25 -13.51 -12.90
CA HIS A 186 -9.61 -12.43 -12.13
C HIS A 186 -8.69 -12.96 -11.02
N SER A 187 -9.15 -13.95 -10.25
CA SER A 187 -8.37 -14.55 -9.15
C SER A 187 -7.16 -15.38 -9.61
N ARG A 188 -7.12 -15.77 -10.90
CA ARG A 188 -6.03 -16.54 -11.50
C ARG A 188 -5.03 -15.65 -12.25
N MET A 189 -5.35 -14.36 -12.43
CA MET A 189 -4.48 -13.37 -13.04
C MET A 189 -3.36 -12.95 -12.09
N GLY A 190 -2.34 -13.80 -11.97
CA GLY A 190 -1.15 -13.55 -11.17
C GLY A 190 0.11 -13.38 -12.01
N GLY A 191 1.21 -13.15 -11.32
CA GLY A 191 2.56 -13.17 -11.87
C GLY A 191 3.60 -13.13 -10.77
N ARG A 192 4.86 -12.95 -11.15
CA ARG A 192 5.97 -12.78 -10.22
C ARG A 192 6.96 -11.72 -10.69
N ILE A 193 7.57 -11.03 -9.73
CA ILE A 193 8.71 -10.17 -9.94
C ILE A 193 9.94 -10.89 -9.39
N VAL A 194 10.94 -11.10 -10.24
CA VAL A 194 12.21 -11.74 -9.90
C VAL A 194 13.26 -10.65 -9.75
N VAL A 195 13.67 -10.38 -8.51
CA VAL A 195 14.72 -9.41 -8.22
C VAL A 195 16.06 -10.13 -8.23
N MET A 196 16.91 -9.76 -9.19
CA MET A 196 18.21 -10.38 -9.44
C MET A 196 19.36 -9.49 -8.98
N GLU A 197 20.53 -10.09 -8.75
CA GLU A 197 21.77 -9.30 -8.68
C GLU A 197 22.04 -8.62 -10.04
N PRO A 198 22.60 -7.39 -10.07
CA PRO A 198 22.80 -6.64 -11.31
C PRO A 198 23.56 -7.42 -12.40
N SER A 199 24.63 -8.14 -12.02
CA SER A 199 25.40 -8.96 -12.97
C SER A 199 24.60 -10.14 -13.54
N ALA A 200 23.74 -10.75 -12.72
CA ALA A 200 22.86 -11.84 -13.17
C ALA A 200 21.74 -11.31 -14.08
N TYR A 201 21.24 -10.10 -13.81
CA TYR A 201 20.27 -9.42 -14.67
C TYR A 201 20.87 -9.10 -16.05
N GLU A 202 22.10 -8.59 -16.11
CA GLU A 202 22.81 -8.33 -17.37
C GLU A 202 23.01 -9.62 -18.19
N GLN A 203 23.39 -10.72 -17.55
CA GLN A 203 23.49 -12.02 -18.21
C GLN A 203 22.15 -12.52 -18.72
N TRP A 204 21.09 -12.33 -17.92
CA TRP A 204 19.73 -12.70 -18.31
C TRP A 204 19.24 -11.88 -19.51
N LEU A 205 19.60 -10.61 -19.63
CA LEU A 205 19.25 -9.77 -20.79
C LEU A 205 19.87 -10.27 -22.11
N GLN A 206 21.02 -10.95 -22.06
CA GLN A 206 21.73 -11.45 -23.23
C GLN A 206 21.21 -12.79 -23.76
N GLN A 207 20.31 -13.45 -23.01
CA GLN A 207 19.65 -14.71 -23.40
C GLN A 207 18.39 -14.44 -24.22
#